data_AF-A0A355FJV1-F1
#
_entry.id   AF-A0A355FJV1-F1
#
_cell.length_a   1.000
_cell.length_b   1.000
_cell.length_c   1.000
_cell.angle_alpha   90.00
_cell.angle_beta   90.00
_cell.angle_gamma   90.00
#
_symmetry.space_group_name_H-M   'P 1'
#
loop_
_entity.id
_entity.type
_entity.pdbx_description
1 polymer ?
#
loop_
_entity_poly.entity_id
_entity_poly.type
_entity_poly.pdbx_seq_one_letter_code
_entity_poly.pdbx_strand_id
1 'polypeptide(L)'
;MKNRKLLLILVIVIGAALLIGPMLNRKGDKTITVGAKDFTEQYVLGSMISVLLSENGFNVTEQFGTGSTITREGLETAQTDLYAEYTGTAWAVYLNRADEVISDPELLYDMVKAEDAANGIVWLAPAPMNNTFALAVRADDVAAYGDSLTSLAAYNNAHPGEIIFGI
;
A
#
# COMPACT_ATOMS: atom_id res chain seq x y z
N MET A 1 7.13 -38.42 53.70
CA MET A 1 6.30 -38.25 52.47
C MET A 1 5.89 -36.81 52.20
N LYS A 2 5.51 -36.00 53.22
CA LYS A 2 5.13 -34.58 53.08
C LYS A 2 6.19 -33.71 52.38
N ASN A 3 7.47 -33.89 52.72
CA ASN A 3 8.57 -33.04 52.21
C ASN A 3 8.93 -33.32 50.74
N ARG A 4 8.70 -34.55 50.25
CA ARG A 4 8.92 -34.91 48.82
C ARG A 4 7.87 -34.28 47.92
N LYS A 5 6.62 -34.17 48.38
CA LYS A 5 5.53 -33.48 47.66
C LYS A 5 5.77 -31.97 47.59
N LEU A 6 6.31 -31.37 48.67
CA LEU A 6 6.64 -29.95 48.71
C LEU A 6 7.79 -29.60 47.75
N LEU A 7 8.81 -30.46 47.66
CA LEU A 7 9.91 -30.30 46.69
C LEU A 7 9.41 -30.39 45.23
N LEU A 8 8.52 -31.34 44.95
CA LEU A 8 7.95 -31.52 43.60
C LEU A 8 7.12 -30.31 43.16
N ILE A 9 6.32 -29.73 44.06
CA ILE A 9 5.53 -28.52 43.77
C ILE A 9 6.47 -27.33 43.49
N LEU A 10 7.55 -27.18 44.28
CA LEU A 10 8.51 -26.10 44.10
C LEU A 10 9.23 -26.20 42.74
N VAL A 11 9.63 -27.41 42.32
CA VAL A 11 10.26 -27.64 41.01
C VAL A 11 9.30 -27.34 39.86
N ILE A 12 8.02 -27.69 39.98
CA ILE A 12 7.00 -27.39 38.96
C ILE A 12 6.76 -25.89 38.85
N VAL A 13 6.67 -25.17 39.97
CA VAL A 13 6.47 -23.71 39.98
C VAL A 13 7.66 -22.98 39.40
N ILE A 14 8.89 -23.40 39.72
CA ILE A 14 10.12 -22.81 39.16
C ILE A 14 10.22 -23.13 37.66
N GLY A 15 9.91 -24.36 37.24
CA GLY A 15 9.87 -24.75 35.83
C GLY A 15 8.85 -23.96 35.02
N ALA A 16 7.65 -23.75 35.56
CA ALA A 16 6.61 -22.93 34.93
C ALA A 16 7.03 -21.44 34.85
N ALA A 17 7.63 -20.89 35.90
CA ALA A 17 8.12 -19.51 35.91
C ALA A 17 9.26 -19.27 34.90
N LEU A 18 10.15 -20.26 34.71
CA LEU A 18 11.22 -20.22 33.71
C LEU A 18 10.70 -20.29 32.26
N LEU A 19 9.55 -20.92 32.03
CA LEU A 19 8.92 -20.98 30.71
C LEU A 19 8.10 -19.71 30.39
N ILE A 20 7.57 -19.03 31.40
CA ILE A 20 6.73 -17.82 31.23
C ILE A 20 7.58 -16.54 31.16
N GLY A 21 8.72 -16.49 31.86
CA GLY A 21 9.63 -15.32 31.90
C GLY A 21 10.07 -14.82 30.52
N PRO A 22 10.47 -15.69 29.57
CA PRO A 22 10.83 -15.28 28.21
C PRO A 22 9.62 -14.85 27.36
N MET A 23 8.41 -15.31 27.67
CA MET A 23 7.19 -14.91 26.94
C MET A 23 6.69 -13.52 27.32
N LEU A 24 6.97 -13.06 28.55
CA LEU A 24 6.57 -11.74 29.04
C LEU A 24 7.49 -10.59 28.57
N ASN A 25 8.61 -10.90 27.91
CA ASN A 25 9.63 -9.92 27.55
C ASN A 25 9.79 -9.68 26.04
N ARG A 26 8.79 -10.02 25.22
CA ARG A 26 8.67 -9.48 23.87
C ARG A 26 8.31 -7.99 23.98
N LYS A 27 9.30 -7.13 24.25
CA LYS A 27 9.28 -5.78 23.69
C LYS A 27 9.07 -6.01 22.19
N GLY A 28 7.92 -5.59 21.66
CA GLY A 28 7.61 -5.73 20.24
C GLY A 28 8.78 -5.21 19.43
N ASP A 29 9.46 -6.11 18.73
CA ASP A 29 10.47 -5.71 17.75
C ASP A 29 9.73 -4.81 16.77
N LYS A 30 10.14 -3.54 16.71
CA LYS A 30 9.58 -2.56 15.77
C LYS A 30 10.06 -2.83 14.35
N THR A 31 10.18 -4.08 13.96
CA THR A 31 10.60 -4.47 12.62
C THR A 31 9.40 -4.40 11.69
N ILE A 32 9.59 -3.81 10.52
CA ILE A 32 8.54 -3.67 9.51
C ILE A 32 9.15 -3.84 8.11
N THR A 33 8.49 -4.61 7.26
CA THR A 33 8.91 -4.84 5.88
C THR A 33 8.07 -3.98 4.93
N VAL A 34 8.71 -3.06 4.22
CA VAL A 34 8.07 -2.19 3.23
C VAL A 34 8.28 -2.81 1.84
N GLY A 35 7.18 -3.08 1.15
CA GLY A 35 7.17 -3.52 -0.25
C GLY A 35 7.13 -2.37 -1.24
N ALA A 36 7.54 -2.62 -2.48
CA ALA A 36 7.30 -1.72 -3.61
C ALA A 36 7.25 -2.47 -4.94
N LYS A 37 6.42 -1.99 -5.86
CA LYS A 37 6.36 -2.53 -7.22
C LYS A 37 7.58 -2.11 -8.05
N ASP A 38 7.78 -2.76 -9.19
CA ASP A 38 8.93 -2.63 -10.08
C ASP A 38 8.91 -1.41 -11.03
N PHE A 39 8.40 -0.27 -10.58
CA PHE A 39 8.43 0.98 -11.35
C PHE A 39 8.76 2.21 -10.50
N THR A 40 9.23 3.27 -11.18
CA THR A 40 9.89 4.43 -10.56
C THR A 40 9.14 5.05 -9.40
N GLU A 41 7.84 5.35 -9.57
CA GLU A 41 7.03 5.98 -8.51
C GLU A 41 6.95 5.09 -7.26
N GLN A 42 6.86 3.77 -7.42
CA GLN A 42 6.78 2.84 -6.30
C GLN A 42 8.08 2.76 -5.51
N TYR A 43 9.24 2.86 -6.18
CA TYR A 43 10.51 3.01 -5.47
C TYR A 43 10.56 4.31 -4.65
N VAL A 44 10.08 5.43 -5.22
CA VAL A 44 10.04 6.72 -4.51
C VAL A 44 9.12 6.64 -3.30
N LEU A 45 7.88 6.19 -3.48
CA LEU A 45 6.89 6.09 -2.40
C LEU A 45 7.32 5.07 -1.33
N GLY A 46 7.85 3.92 -1.74
CA GLY A 46 8.41 2.92 -0.84
C GLY A 46 9.53 3.51 0.01
N SER A 47 10.52 4.18 -0.59
CA SER A 47 11.59 4.84 0.15
C SER A 47 11.10 5.94 1.07
N MET A 48 10.11 6.74 0.66
CA MET A 48 9.50 7.75 1.54
C MET A 48 8.86 7.12 2.79
N ILE A 49 8.14 6.01 2.61
CA ILE A 49 7.56 5.22 3.72
C ILE A 49 8.66 4.66 4.62
N SER A 50 9.70 4.06 4.05
CA SER A 50 10.84 3.52 4.80
C SER A 50 11.54 4.57 5.65
N VAL A 51 11.81 5.75 5.08
CA VAL A 51 12.44 6.86 5.81
C VAL A 51 11.55 7.32 6.95
N LEU A 52 10.26 7.56 6.68
CA LEU A 52 9.30 8.00 7.70
C LEU A 52 9.21 7.01 8.87
N LEU A 53 9.13 5.71 8.59
CA LEU A 53 9.07 4.67 9.62
C LEU A 53 10.39 4.59 10.41
N SER A 54 11.53 4.65 9.71
CA SER A 54 12.85 4.62 10.35
C SER A 54 13.04 5.81 11.31
N GLU A 55 12.64 7.01 10.89
CA GLU A 55 12.68 8.22 11.72
C GLU A 55 11.77 8.13 12.96
N ASN A 56 10.73 7.29 12.90
CA ASN A 56 9.83 7.00 14.02
C ASN A 56 10.25 5.75 14.82
N GLY A 57 11.48 5.27 14.60
CA GLY A 57 12.14 4.24 15.39
C GLY A 57 11.75 2.81 15.04
N PHE A 58 11.25 2.58 13.82
CA PHE A 58 11.09 1.23 13.28
C PHE A 58 12.40 0.73 12.63
N ASN A 59 12.65 -0.57 12.71
CA ASN A 59 13.69 -1.26 11.96
C ASN A 59 13.09 -1.68 10.61
N VAL A 60 13.34 -0.90 9.56
CA VAL A 60 12.73 -1.14 8.26
C VAL A 60 13.55 -2.14 7.44
N THR A 61 12.87 -3.13 6.85
CA THR A 61 13.40 -3.98 5.77
C THR A 61 12.70 -3.58 4.46
N GLU A 62 13.44 -3.38 3.39
CA GLU A 62 12.87 -3.02 2.08
C GLU A 62 12.83 -4.26 1.17
N GLN A 63 11.66 -4.53 0.59
CA GLN A 63 11.44 -5.60 -0.39
C GLN A 63 10.84 -5.00 -1.67
N PHE A 64 11.66 -4.28 -2.43
CA PHE A 64 11.25 -3.53 -3.60
C PHE A 64 11.46 -4.32 -4.91
N GLY A 65 10.86 -3.82 -5.99
CA GLY A 65 11.13 -4.31 -7.34
C GLY A 65 10.40 -5.59 -7.69
N THR A 66 9.22 -5.82 -7.09
CA THR A 66 8.37 -6.97 -7.43
C THR A 66 7.25 -6.57 -8.38
N GLY A 67 6.80 -7.49 -9.23
CA GLY A 67 5.63 -7.23 -10.08
C GLY A 67 4.35 -7.08 -9.25
N SER A 68 3.36 -6.33 -9.76
CA SER A 68 2.14 -5.95 -9.03
C SER A 68 1.44 -7.09 -8.27
N THR A 69 1.22 -8.25 -8.91
CA THR A 69 0.57 -9.39 -8.25
C THR A 69 1.44 -10.01 -7.16
N ILE A 70 2.76 -10.04 -7.35
CA ILE A 70 3.71 -10.57 -6.36
C ILE A 70 3.79 -9.63 -5.15
N THR A 71 3.79 -8.31 -5.37
CA THR A 71 3.72 -7.34 -4.26
C THR A 71 2.46 -7.53 -3.43
N ARG A 72 1.32 -7.73 -4.10
CA ARG A 72 0.04 -7.99 -3.45
C ARG A 72 0.04 -9.30 -2.65
N GLU A 73 0.50 -10.39 -3.26
CA GLU A 73 0.63 -11.70 -2.59
C GLU A 73 1.56 -11.61 -1.37
N GLY A 74 2.65 -10.84 -1.48
CA GLY A 74 3.55 -10.55 -0.38
C GLY A 74 2.84 -9.90 0.82
N LEU A 75 1.88 -8.99 0.57
CA LEU A 75 1.06 -8.39 1.61
C LEU A 75 0.08 -9.41 2.21
N GLU A 76 -0.68 -10.14 1.38
CA GLU A 76 -1.68 -11.11 1.83
C GLU A 76 -1.07 -12.29 2.61
N THR A 77 0.19 -12.64 2.31
CA THR A 77 0.94 -13.71 2.99
C THR A 77 1.85 -13.21 4.10
N ALA A 78 1.79 -11.90 4.44
CA ALA A 78 2.61 -11.25 5.46
C ALA A 78 4.13 -11.38 5.26
N GLN A 79 4.59 -11.48 4.01
CA GLN A 79 6.01 -11.31 3.65
C GLN A 79 6.40 -9.83 3.64
N THR A 80 5.48 -8.95 3.25
CA THR A 80 5.58 -7.50 3.39
C THR A 80 4.44 -6.98 4.26
N ASP A 81 4.71 -5.99 5.11
CA ASP A 81 3.71 -5.46 6.04
C ASP A 81 2.89 -4.32 5.42
N LEU A 82 3.48 -3.56 4.50
CA LEU A 82 2.81 -2.48 3.78
C LEU A 82 3.51 -2.14 2.48
N TYR A 83 2.76 -1.57 1.54
CA TYR A 83 3.25 -0.93 0.33
C TYR A 83 2.23 0.11 -0.16
N ALA A 84 2.61 0.95 -1.12
CA ALA A 84 1.69 1.91 -1.74
C ALA A 84 0.88 1.23 -2.86
N GLU A 85 -0.45 1.26 -2.77
CA GLU A 85 -1.34 0.68 -3.79
C GLU A 85 -2.30 1.71 -4.38
N TYR A 86 -2.71 1.49 -5.63
CA TYR A 86 -3.69 2.26 -6.37
C TYR A 86 -5.06 1.61 -6.24
N THR A 87 -6.06 2.43 -5.90
CA THR A 87 -7.45 1.98 -5.72
C THR A 87 -8.00 1.29 -6.98
N GLY A 88 -7.73 1.84 -8.16
CA GLY A 88 -8.17 1.23 -9.43
C GLY A 88 -7.57 -0.14 -9.70
N THR A 89 -6.28 -0.35 -9.39
CA THR A 89 -5.64 -1.66 -9.52
C THR A 89 -6.24 -2.66 -8.54
N ALA A 90 -6.40 -2.26 -7.28
CA ALA A 90 -6.99 -3.13 -6.26
C ALA A 90 -8.41 -3.55 -6.62
N TRP A 91 -9.25 -2.60 -7.04
CA TRP A 91 -10.61 -2.83 -7.49
C TRP A 91 -10.69 -3.82 -8.66
N ALA A 92 -10.01 -3.51 -9.76
CA ALA A 92 -10.13 -4.30 -10.98
C ALA A 92 -9.45 -5.68 -10.86
N VAL A 93 -8.26 -5.74 -10.26
CA VAL A 93 -7.40 -6.94 -10.31
C VAL A 93 -7.56 -7.83 -9.08
N TYR A 94 -7.52 -7.27 -7.87
CA TYR A 94 -7.48 -8.08 -6.65
C TYR A 94 -8.88 -8.37 -6.09
N LEU A 95 -9.80 -7.41 -6.23
CA LEU A 95 -11.20 -7.56 -5.84
C LEU A 95 -12.09 -8.11 -6.98
N ASN A 96 -11.51 -8.36 -8.16
CA ASN A 96 -12.17 -8.94 -9.32
C ASN A 96 -13.37 -8.12 -9.83
N ARG A 97 -13.25 -6.79 -9.85
CA ARG A 97 -14.30 -5.84 -10.28
C ARG A 97 -14.00 -5.19 -11.63
N ALA A 98 -13.31 -5.90 -12.53
CA ALA A 98 -12.83 -5.32 -13.78
C ALA A 98 -13.97 -4.86 -14.73
N ASP A 99 -15.19 -5.35 -14.54
CA ASP A 99 -16.40 -4.97 -15.28
C ASP A 99 -17.15 -3.78 -14.65
N GLU A 100 -16.75 -3.31 -13.47
CA GLU A 100 -17.39 -2.22 -12.74
C GLU A 100 -16.49 -0.96 -12.75
N VAL A 101 -16.95 0.11 -13.42
CA VAL A 101 -16.23 1.39 -13.46
C VAL A 101 -16.82 2.37 -12.45
N ILE A 102 -16.01 2.76 -11.47
CA ILE A 102 -16.33 3.84 -10.52
C ILE A 102 -15.43 5.03 -10.84
N SER A 103 -16.02 6.11 -11.37
CA SER A 103 -15.27 7.33 -11.75
C SER A 103 -15.06 8.30 -10.60
N ASP A 104 -15.85 8.20 -9.53
CA ASP A 104 -15.69 9.00 -8.33
C ASP A 104 -14.55 8.42 -7.47
N PRO A 105 -13.47 9.19 -7.23
CA PRO A 105 -12.28 8.66 -6.56
C PRO A 105 -12.51 8.39 -5.06
N GLU A 106 -13.38 9.16 -4.40
CA GLU A 106 -13.69 8.96 -2.98
C GLU A 106 -14.54 7.70 -2.80
N LEU A 107 -15.56 7.53 -3.64
CA LEU A 107 -16.38 6.33 -3.65
C LEU A 107 -15.54 5.08 -3.97
N LEU A 108 -14.65 5.16 -4.96
CA LEU A 108 -13.77 4.04 -5.30
C LEU A 108 -12.85 3.67 -4.13
N TYR A 109 -12.27 4.68 -3.46
CA TYR A 109 -11.45 4.44 -2.26
C TYR A 109 -12.26 3.76 -1.14
N ASP A 110 -13.45 4.27 -0.84
CA ASP A 110 -14.30 3.73 0.23
C ASP A 110 -14.74 2.29 -0.06
N MET A 111 -15.10 1.98 -1.31
CA MET A 111 -15.47 0.64 -1.74
C MET A 111 -14.30 -0.34 -1.65
N VAL A 112 -13.12 0.06 -2.17
CA VAL A 112 -11.90 -0.75 -2.07
C VAL A 112 -11.55 -1.01 -0.61
N LYS A 113 -11.56 0.02 0.24
CA LYS A 113 -11.27 -0.11 1.66
C LYS A 113 -12.24 -1.04 2.38
N ALA A 114 -13.53 -0.97 2.05
CA ALA A 114 -14.55 -1.80 2.67
C ALA A 114 -14.44 -3.28 2.23
N GLU A 115 -14.26 -3.54 0.94
CA GLU A 115 -14.16 -4.91 0.42
C GLU A 115 -12.83 -5.57 0.80
N ASP A 116 -11.72 -4.84 0.71
CA ASP A 116 -10.40 -5.40 0.98
C ASP A 116 -10.15 -5.66 2.48
N ALA A 117 -10.97 -5.07 3.35
CA ALA A 117 -10.98 -5.41 4.78
C ALA A 117 -11.32 -6.90 5.02
N ALA A 118 -12.05 -7.56 4.11
CA ALA A 118 -12.30 -9.00 4.18
C ALA A 118 -11.02 -9.84 4.03
N ASN A 119 -9.99 -9.28 3.37
CA ASN A 119 -8.67 -9.89 3.25
C ASN A 119 -7.74 -9.52 4.43
N GLY A 120 -8.26 -8.83 5.45
CA GLY A 120 -7.47 -8.37 6.59
C GLY A 120 -6.55 -7.18 6.27
N ILE A 121 -6.78 -6.49 5.16
CA ILE A 121 -5.94 -5.38 4.69
C ILE A 121 -6.56 -4.04 5.07
N VAL A 122 -5.72 -3.14 5.58
CA VAL A 122 -6.14 -1.82 6.03
C VAL A 122 -5.62 -0.75 5.07
N TRP A 123 -6.55 -0.02 4.47
CA TRP A 123 -6.23 1.13 3.63
C TRP A 123 -6.07 2.40 4.48
N LEU A 124 -4.88 3.00 4.41
CA LEU A 124 -4.56 4.30 5.01
C LEU A 124 -5.16 5.44 4.19
N ALA A 125 -4.98 6.68 4.65
CA ALA A 125 -5.41 7.86 3.91
C ALA A 125 -4.77 7.89 2.51
N PRO A 126 -5.55 8.10 1.44
CA PRO A 126 -5.01 8.14 0.10
C PRO A 126 -4.20 9.42 -0.12
N ALA A 127 -3.19 9.35 -0.98
CA ALA A 127 -2.51 10.54 -1.44
C ALA A 127 -3.43 11.34 -2.39
N PRO A 128 -3.33 12.69 -2.43
CA PRO A 128 -4.15 13.53 -3.29
C PRO A 128 -3.63 13.55 -4.74
N MET A 129 -3.42 12.37 -5.33
CA MET A 129 -2.91 12.19 -6.69
C MET A 129 -3.70 11.12 -7.44
N ASN A 130 -3.81 11.30 -8.75
CA ASN A 130 -4.44 10.35 -9.66
C ASN A 130 -3.46 9.95 -10.76
N ASN A 131 -2.77 8.83 -10.56
CA ASN A 131 -1.86 8.27 -11.55
C ASN A 131 -2.67 7.39 -12.53
N THR A 132 -3.25 8.04 -13.54
CA THR A 132 -4.07 7.40 -14.57
C THR A 132 -3.68 7.91 -15.96
N PHE A 133 -4.16 7.24 -17.00
CA PHE A 133 -3.95 7.70 -18.36
C PHE A 133 -4.56 9.08 -18.59
N ALA A 134 -3.74 9.97 -19.14
CA ALA A 134 -4.11 11.34 -19.46
C ALA A 134 -3.39 11.79 -20.73
N LEU A 135 -3.82 12.93 -21.26
CA LEU A 135 -3.10 13.66 -22.30
C LEU A 135 -2.31 14.79 -21.66
N ALA A 136 -1.02 14.86 -21.95
CA ALA A 136 -0.16 15.96 -21.52
C ALA A 136 0.04 16.95 -22.68
N VAL A 137 -0.04 18.23 -22.37
CA VAL A 137 0.27 19.34 -23.30
C VAL A 137 1.51 20.09 -22.79
N ARG A 138 2.16 20.86 -23.65
CA ARG A 138 3.25 21.74 -23.19
C ARG A 138 2.67 22.83 -22.29
N ALA A 139 3.44 23.26 -21.29
CA ALA A 139 3.00 24.30 -20.37
C ALA A 139 2.59 25.60 -21.09
N ASP A 140 3.34 25.99 -22.11
CA ASP A 140 3.06 27.19 -22.91
C ASP A 140 1.75 27.08 -23.72
N ASP A 141 1.31 25.86 -24.03
CA ASP A 141 0.11 25.60 -24.82
C ASP A 141 -1.18 25.58 -23.95
N VAL A 142 -1.05 25.52 -22.63
CA VAL A 142 -2.22 25.46 -21.71
C VAL A 142 -3.11 26.70 -21.86
N ALA A 143 -2.54 27.87 -22.14
CA ALA A 143 -3.33 29.08 -22.36
C ALA A 143 -4.25 29.00 -23.60
N ALA A 144 -3.86 28.19 -24.60
CA ALA A 144 -4.64 27.97 -25.81
C ALA A 144 -5.58 26.76 -25.68
N TYR A 145 -5.06 25.61 -25.23
CA TYR A 145 -5.79 24.34 -25.19
C TYR A 145 -6.60 24.14 -23.91
N GLY A 146 -6.28 24.90 -22.86
CA GLY A 146 -6.77 24.69 -21.50
C GLY A 146 -6.13 23.49 -20.79
N ASP A 147 -6.65 23.19 -19.60
CA ASP A 147 -6.09 22.25 -18.63
C ASP A 147 -6.92 20.98 -18.44
N SER A 148 -7.91 20.73 -19.32
CA SER A 148 -8.80 19.57 -19.25
C SER A 148 -9.01 18.92 -20.62
N LEU A 149 -9.45 17.65 -20.62
CA LEU A 149 -9.86 16.98 -21.86
C LEU A 149 -11.01 17.72 -22.56
N THR A 150 -11.92 18.33 -21.79
CA THR A 150 -13.04 19.12 -22.33
C THR A 150 -12.54 20.38 -23.03
N SER A 151 -11.61 21.13 -22.44
CA SER A 151 -11.04 22.32 -23.07
C SER A 151 -10.22 21.96 -24.31
N LEU A 152 -9.43 20.88 -24.23
CA LEU A 152 -8.65 20.39 -25.37
C LEU A 152 -9.56 19.96 -26.53
N ALA A 153 -10.66 19.26 -26.25
CA ALA A 153 -11.64 18.88 -27.24
C ALA A 153 -12.33 20.09 -27.88
N ALA A 154 -12.68 21.10 -27.08
CA ALA A 154 -13.26 22.35 -27.57
C ALA A 154 -12.29 23.08 -28.52
N TYR A 155 -11.01 23.17 -28.15
CA TYR A 155 -9.98 23.76 -29.01
C TYR A 155 -9.85 22.99 -30.33
N ASN A 156 -9.71 21.66 -30.28
CA ASN A 156 -9.58 20.82 -31.47
C ASN A 156 -10.76 20.95 -32.43
N ASN A 157 -11.98 21.03 -31.90
CA ASN A 157 -13.19 21.17 -32.71
C ASN A 157 -13.28 22.54 -33.40
N ALA A 158 -12.76 23.60 -32.76
CA ALA A 158 -12.68 24.94 -33.34
C ALA A 158 -11.52 25.08 -34.34
N HIS A 159 -10.44 24.30 -34.16
CA HIS A 159 -9.19 24.38 -34.92
C HIS A 159 -8.79 23.00 -35.50
N PRO A 160 -9.60 22.42 -36.40
CA PRO A 160 -9.38 21.06 -36.87
C PRO A 160 -8.03 20.93 -37.59
N GLY A 161 -7.20 19.98 -37.13
CA GLY A 161 -5.90 19.67 -37.72
C GLY A 161 -4.71 20.44 -37.16
N GLU A 162 -4.91 21.36 -36.20
CA GLU A 162 -3.82 22.10 -35.56
C GLU A 162 -3.14 21.32 -34.43
N ILE A 163 -3.84 20.36 -33.81
CA ILE A 163 -3.26 19.48 -32.79
C ILE A 163 -2.71 18.21 -33.45
N ILE A 164 -1.43 17.94 -33.22
CA ILE A 164 -0.79 16.67 -33.56
C ILE A 164 -0.76 15.80 -32.29
N PHE A 165 -1.56 14.73 -32.27
CA PHE A 165 -1.52 13.73 -31.22
C PHE A 165 -0.31 12.81 -31.42
N GLY A 166 0.68 12.91 -30.54
CA GLY A 166 1.78 11.96 -30.44
C GLY A 166 1.44 10.84 -29.45
N ILE A 167 1.93 9.64 -29.74
CA ILE A 167 1.92 8.49 -28.81
C ILE A 167 3.37 8.22 -28.42
#